data_AF-A0A8M1G2P1-F1
#
_entry.id   AF-A0A8M1G2P1-F1
#
_cell.length_a   1.000
_cell.length_b   1.000
_cell.length_c   1.000
_cell.angle_alpha   90.00
_cell.angle_beta   90.00
_cell.angle_gamma   90.00
#
_symmetry.space_group_name_H-M   'P 1'
#
loop_
_entity.id
_entity.type
_entity.pdbx_description
1 polymer ?
#
loop_
_entity_poly.entity_id
_entity_poly.type
_entity_poly.pdbx_seq_one_letter_code
_entity_poly.pdbx_strand_id
1 'polypeptide(L)'
;MGPCGWSLGQWGSVLDAHCVRVAFEVLRIRVLETKTGCMELVSMEDQDARVPALEPFRVEQAPPVIYYVPDFISKEEEEYLLRQVFNAPKPKWTQLSGRKLQNWGGLPHPRGMVPERLPLWLQRYVDKVSDLSLFGGLPANHVLVNQYLPGEGIMPRSPPRPVTSLLLEPRSLLVLRGTAYTRLLHGIAAARVDALDATSLPPNAAACPSARPGASLVRGTRVSLTVRRVPRVLRTGLLLSK
;
A
#
# COMPACT_ATOMS: atom_id res chain seq x y z
N MET A 1 9.17 25.72 16.10
CA MET A 1 8.30 25.26 14.99
C MET A 1 9.19 24.90 13.83
N GLY A 2 9.31 23.61 13.52
CA GLY A 2 9.92 23.12 12.28
C GLY A 2 9.01 22.01 11.76
N PRO A 3 8.66 21.99 10.46
CA PRO A 3 7.81 20.94 9.95
C PRO A 3 8.67 19.68 9.79
N CYS A 4 8.58 18.73 10.73
CA CYS A 4 8.96 17.35 10.48
C CYS A 4 7.94 16.72 9.52
N GLY A 5 7.91 17.22 8.29
CA GLY A 5 7.11 16.72 7.19
C GLY A 5 7.83 15.55 6.54
N TRP A 6 7.66 14.35 7.08
CA TRP A 6 8.09 13.12 6.41
C TRP A 6 7.17 12.88 5.22
N SER A 7 7.54 13.45 4.06
CA SER A 7 6.87 13.20 2.78
C SER A 7 7.21 11.79 2.30
N LEU A 8 6.29 11.20 1.53
CA LEU A 8 6.49 9.91 0.84
C LEU A 8 7.79 9.88 0.00
N GLY A 9 8.41 11.04 -0.28
CA GLY A 9 9.56 11.22 -1.15
C GLY A 9 10.93 10.87 -0.55
N GLN A 10 11.08 10.70 0.76
CA GLN A 10 12.39 10.32 1.35
C GLN A 10 12.77 8.85 1.16
N TRP A 11 11.87 8.04 0.58
CA TRP A 11 12.10 6.64 0.22
C TRP A 11 12.30 6.44 -1.28
N GLY A 12 12.25 7.50 -2.08
CA GLY A 12 12.10 7.42 -3.54
C GLY A 12 13.34 6.99 -4.33
N SER A 13 14.55 7.06 -3.76
CA SER A 13 15.79 6.89 -4.55
C SER A 13 16.52 5.55 -4.40
N VAL A 14 15.97 4.56 -3.66
CA VAL A 14 16.72 3.31 -3.39
C VAL A 14 15.87 2.04 -3.26
N LEU A 15 14.74 1.92 -3.95
CA LEU A 15 13.84 0.78 -3.72
C LEU A 15 13.31 0.16 -5.02
N ASP A 16 13.87 -1.00 -5.38
CA ASP A 16 13.13 -2.08 -6.08
C ASP A 16 12.08 -2.67 -5.13
N ALA A 17 11.10 -1.87 -4.72
CA ALA A 17 10.09 -2.29 -3.75
C ALA A 17 8.72 -2.35 -4.42
N HIS A 18 8.30 -3.54 -4.81
CA HIS A 18 6.88 -3.79 -5.04
C HIS A 18 6.10 -3.48 -3.75
N CYS A 19 4.94 -2.81 -3.88
CA CYS A 19 4.11 -2.42 -2.76
C CYS A 19 2.79 -3.16 -2.82
N VAL A 20 2.50 -3.92 -1.75
CA VAL A 20 1.28 -4.71 -1.63
C VAL A 20 0.45 -4.14 -0.50
N ARG A 21 -0.81 -3.81 -0.77
CA ARG A 21 -1.73 -3.25 0.21
C ARG A 21 -2.86 -4.21 0.49
N VAL A 22 -2.97 -4.64 1.73
CA VAL A 22 -4.17 -5.30 2.24
C VAL A 22 -5.06 -4.21 2.86
N ALA A 23 -6.27 -4.04 2.33
CA ALA A 23 -7.25 -3.11 2.87
C ALA A 23 -8.24 -3.84 3.78
N PHE A 24 -8.65 -3.22 4.89
CA PHE A 24 -9.67 -3.77 5.82
C PHE A 24 -10.97 -2.96 5.80
N GLU A 25 -11.08 -1.97 4.89
CA GLU A 25 -12.32 -1.23 4.65
C GLU A 25 -12.39 -0.70 3.21
N VAL A 26 -13.63 -0.38 2.78
CA VAL A 26 -13.95 0.19 1.46
C VAL A 26 -13.34 1.59 1.30
N LEU A 27 -12.55 1.82 0.24
CA LEU A 27 -12.08 3.15 -0.11
C LEU A 27 -11.64 3.30 -1.57
N ARG A 28 -11.85 4.47 -2.15
CA ARG A 28 -11.32 4.82 -3.48
C ARG A 28 -9.86 5.29 -3.45
N ILE A 29 -8.96 4.53 -4.09
CA ILE A 29 -7.59 4.95 -4.39
C ILE A 29 -7.55 5.68 -5.72
N ARG A 30 -6.77 6.76 -5.78
CA ARG A 30 -6.50 7.54 -6.99
C ARG A 30 -5.06 7.34 -7.41
N VAL A 31 -4.85 7.03 -8.70
CA VAL A 31 -3.52 6.90 -9.32
C VAL A 31 -3.30 8.12 -10.22
N LEU A 32 -2.19 8.81 -10.03
CA LEU A 32 -1.85 10.10 -10.62
C LEU A 32 -0.54 9.98 -11.42
N GLU A 33 -0.44 10.71 -12.52
CA GLU A 33 0.81 10.86 -13.30
C GLU A 33 1.85 11.71 -12.55
N THR A 34 3.13 11.36 -12.71
CA THR A 34 4.25 12.22 -12.32
C THR A 34 4.67 13.15 -13.47
N LYS A 35 5.08 14.39 -13.16
CA LYS A 35 5.80 15.23 -14.13
C LYS A 35 7.16 14.58 -14.46
N THR A 36 7.46 14.43 -15.75
CA THR A 36 8.70 13.84 -16.26
C THR A 36 9.93 14.63 -15.81
N GLY A 37 10.83 13.96 -15.08
CA GLY A 37 12.18 14.41 -14.77
C GLY A 37 13.15 13.26 -15.04
N CYS A 38 14.15 13.52 -15.89
CA CYS A 38 15.14 12.58 -16.42
C CYS A 38 15.87 11.80 -15.31
N MET A 39 15.80 10.45 -15.29
CA MET A 39 16.85 9.57 -14.74
C MET A 39 16.81 8.16 -15.37
N GLU A 40 17.97 7.79 -15.91
CA GLU A 40 18.59 6.49 -16.22
C GLU A 40 17.76 5.27 -16.67
N LEU A 41 18.12 4.79 -17.87
CA LEU A 41 17.74 3.53 -18.49
C LEU A 41 18.33 2.34 -17.71
N VAL A 42 17.63 1.85 -16.70
CA VAL A 42 17.76 0.46 -16.24
C VAL A 42 16.77 -0.38 -17.05
N SER A 43 17.19 -1.54 -17.57
CA SER A 43 16.41 -2.39 -18.48
C SER A 43 14.98 -2.61 -17.98
N MET A 44 14.01 -2.00 -18.66
CA MET A 44 12.61 -1.91 -18.25
C MET A 44 11.84 -3.24 -18.37
N GLU A 45 12.44 -4.27 -18.98
CA GLU A 45 11.74 -5.47 -19.41
C GLU A 45 11.41 -6.45 -18.27
N ASP A 46 12.14 -6.43 -17.15
CA ASP A 46 11.95 -7.41 -16.06
C ASP A 46 11.00 -6.90 -14.94
N GLN A 47 10.84 -5.58 -14.80
CA GLN A 47 10.04 -4.98 -13.71
C GLN A 47 8.51 -5.07 -13.93
N ASP A 48 8.10 -5.08 -15.19
CA ASP A 48 6.70 -5.18 -15.63
C ASP A 48 6.34 -6.62 -16.04
N ALA A 49 7.19 -7.61 -15.72
CA ALA A 49 6.89 -9.01 -15.93
C ALA A 49 5.58 -9.42 -15.22
N ARG A 50 4.73 -10.13 -15.97
CA ARG A 50 3.45 -10.64 -15.50
C ARG A 50 3.65 -11.59 -14.32
N VAL A 51 2.70 -11.60 -13.40
CA VAL A 51 2.69 -12.54 -12.28
C VAL A 51 1.62 -13.59 -12.57
N PRO A 52 1.99 -14.81 -12.99
CA PRO A 52 1.02 -15.81 -13.45
C PRO A 52 -0.11 -16.07 -12.45
N ALA A 53 0.21 -16.12 -11.16
CA ALA A 53 -0.76 -16.32 -10.08
C ALA A 53 -1.76 -15.17 -9.92
N LEU A 54 -1.45 -13.97 -10.42
CA LEU A 54 -2.30 -12.77 -10.31
C LEU A 54 -2.95 -12.36 -11.63
N GLU A 55 -2.62 -12.97 -12.77
CA GLU A 55 -3.21 -12.59 -14.07
C GLU A 55 -4.75 -12.58 -14.09
N PRO A 56 -5.47 -13.51 -13.43
CA PRO A 56 -6.94 -13.43 -13.34
C PRO A 56 -7.47 -12.19 -12.61
N PHE A 57 -6.61 -11.50 -11.84
CA PHE A 57 -6.93 -10.34 -11.01
C PHE A 57 -6.39 -9.02 -11.59
N ARG A 58 -5.89 -9.04 -12.84
CA ARG A 58 -5.35 -7.85 -13.50
C ARG A 58 -6.45 -6.82 -13.75
N VAL A 59 -6.13 -5.55 -13.50
CA VAL A 59 -7.06 -4.44 -13.80
C VAL A 59 -6.82 -3.96 -15.23
N GLU A 60 -7.69 -4.32 -16.16
CA GLU A 60 -7.46 -4.11 -17.61
C GLU A 60 -7.37 -2.64 -18.05
N GLN A 61 -8.12 -1.74 -17.41
CA GLN A 61 -8.11 -0.30 -17.72
C GLN A 61 -7.14 0.49 -16.81
N ALA A 62 -6.15 -0.21 -16.27
CA ALA A 62 -5.06 0.35 -15.50
C ALA A 62 -3.73 -0.10 -16.13
N PRO A 63 -2.59 0.55 -15.79
CA PRO A 63 -1.29 0.05 -16.21
C PRO A 63 -1.17 -1.46 -15.92
N PRO A 64 -0.55 -2.27 -16.82
CA PRO A 64 -0.61 -3.75 -16.83
C PRO A 64 0.07 -4.43 -15.63
N VAL A 65 0.40 -3.66 -14.61
CA VAL A 65 1.15 -4.01 -13.40
C VAL A 65 0.35 -3.71 -12.13
N ILE A 66 -0.96 -3.48 -12.28
CA ILE A 66 -1.92 -3.30 -11.18
C ILE A 66 -2.84 -4.52 -11.11
N TYR A 67 -2.87 -5.16 -9.95
CA TYR A 67 -3.75 -6.30 -9.67
C TYR A 67 -4.62 -6.02 -8.45
N TYR A 68 -5.89 -6.45 -8.51
CA TYR A 68 -6.86 -6.34 -7.43
C TYR A 68 -7.47 -7.71 -7.11
N VAL A 69 -7.14 -8.25 -5.94
CA VAL A 69 -7.66 -9.54 -5.46
C VAL A 69 -8.73 -9.29 -4.39
N PRO A 70 -10.02 -9.56 -4.64
CA PRO A 70 -11.05 -9.49 -3.62
C PRO A 70 -10.88 -10.63 -2.60
N ASP A 71 -11.38 -10.43 -1.36
CA ASP A 71 -11.37 -11.44 -0.28
C ASP A 71 -10.05 -12.20 -0.11
N PHE A 72 -8.92 -11.49 -0.22
CA PHE A 72 -7.58 -12.06 -0.10
C PHE A 72 -7.34 -12.64 1.30
N ILE A 73 -7.95 -12.06 2.33
CA ILE A 73 -8.00 -12.62 3.69
C ILE A 73 -9.44 -12.95 4.06
N SER A 74 -9.63 -13.90 4.98
CA SER A 74 -10.96 -14.20 5.50
C SER A 74 -11.45 -13.13 6.48
N LYS A 75 -12.74 -13.15 6.82
CA LYS A 75 -13.32 -12.26 7.83
C LYS A 75 -12.69 -12.48 9.20
N GLU A 76 -12.44 -13.73 9.56
CA GLU A 76 -11.82 -14.13 10.82
C GLU A 76 -10.36 -13.65 10.89
N GLU A 77 -9.64 -13.72 9.75
CA GLU A 77 -8.30 -13.17 9.63
C GLU A 77 -8.28 -11.64 9.80
N GLU A 78 -9.24 -10.94 9.20
CA GLU A 78 -9.44 -9.50 9.36
C GLU A 78 -9.72 -9.12 10.83
N GLU A 79 -10.67 -9.80 11.47
CA GLU A 79 -11.00 -9.56 12.89
C GLU A 79 -9.82 -9.84 13.82
N TYR A 80 -9.05 -10.90 13.55
CA TYR A 80 -7.82 -11.19 14.28
C TYR A 80 -6.77 -10.09 14.07
N LEU A 81 -6.51 -9.68 12.83
CA LEU A 81 -5.54 -8.63 12.51
C LEU A 81 -5.89 -7.29 13.14
N LEU A 82 -7.14 -6.86 13.03
CA LEU A 82 -7.60 -5.60 13.63
C LEU A 82 -7.42 -5.61 15.15
N ARG A 83 -7.78 -6.72 15.82
CA ARG A 83 -7.53 -6.88 17.27
C ARG A 83 -6.05 -6.70 17.62
N GLN A 84 -5.14 -7.33 16.88
CA GLN A 84 -3.70 -7.21 17.14
C GLN A 84 -3.16 -5.80 16.86
N VAL A 85 -3.61 -5.17 15.78
CA VAL A 85 -3.25 -3.80 15.41
C VAL A 85 -3.67 -2.81 16.49
N PHE A 86 -4.90 -2.91 17.01
CA PHE A 86 -5.40 -1.98 18.03
C PHE A 86 -4.87 -2.27 19.44
N ASN A 87 -4.50 -3.52 19.73
CA ASN A 87 -3.83 -3.88 20.99
C ASN A 87 -2.33 -3.54 21.00
N ALA A 88 -1.76 -3.07 19.88
CA ALA A 88 -0.37 -2.65 19.85
C ALA A 88 -0.10 -1.52 20.87
N PRO A 89 1.08 -1.51 21.53
CA PRO A 89 1.41 -0.49 22.52
C PRO A 89 1.29 0.94 21.96
N LYS A 90 0.82 1.90 22.76
CA LYS A 90 0.67 3.32 22.35
C LYS A 90 1.90 3.89 21.62
N PRO A 91 3.16 3.63 22.03
CA PRO A 91 4.34 4.12 21.32
C PRO A 91 4.50 3.63 19.87
N LYS A 92 3.81 2.55 19.46
CA LYS A 92 3.83 2.07 18.07
C LYS A 92 3.01 2.95 17.13
N TRP A 93 2.11 3.78 17.65
CA TRP A 93 1.32 4.71 16.84
C TRP A 93 2.01 6.06 16.70
N THR A 94 2.30 6.43 15.45
CA THR A 94 2.75 7.77 15.08
C THR A 94 1.59 8.50 14.38
N GLN A 95 1.23 9.69 14.88
CA GLN A 95 0.27 10.55 14.19
C GLN A 95 0.96 11.26 13.02
N LEU A 96 0.38 11.14 11.83
CA LEU A 96 0.79 11.86 10.62
C LEU A 96 -0.36 12.79 10.18
N SER A 97 -0.09 13.63 9.18
CA SER A 97 -1.15 14.44 8.57
C SER A 97 -2.21 13.52 7.95
N GLY A 98 -3.43 13.60 8.48
CA GLY A 98 -4.60 12.86 8.00
C GLY A 98 -4.50 11.34 8.09
N ARG A 99 -3.74 10.78 9.04
CA ARG A 99 -3.74 9.34 9.39
C ARG A 99 -2.87 9.02 10.61
N LYS A 100 -3.03 7.83 11.17
CA LYS A 100 -2.03 7.22 12.06
C LYS A 100 -1.24 6.11 11.34
N LEU A 101 0.00 5.90 11.79
CA LEU A 101 0.93 4.92 11.23
C LEU A 101 1.53 4.04 12.33
N GLN A 102 1.64 2.74 12.07
CA GLN A 102 2.57 1.84 12.77
C GLN A 102 3.65 1.32 11.82
N ASN A 103 4.81 1.02 12.37
CA ASN A 103 5.96 0.47 11.66
C ASN A 103 6.41 -0.87 12.28
N TRP A 104 6.51 -1.90 11.44
CA TRP A 104 6.92 -3.26 11.79
C TRP A 104 7.98 -3.83 10.83
N GLY A 105 8.87 -4.67 11.34
CA GLY A 105 9.92 -5.34 10.55
C GLY A 105 11.23 -4.56 10.44
N GLY A 106 11.26 -3.31 10.89
CA GLY A 106 12.49 -2.54 11.06
C GLY A 106 12.29 -1.04 11.18
N LEU A 107 13.30 -0.38 11.73
CA LEU A 107 13.32 1.07 11.90
C LEU A 107 14.12 1.74 10.79
N PRO A 108 13.63 2.86 10.22
CA PRO A 108 14.39 3.64 9.26
C PRO A 108 15.69 4.18 9.88
N HIS A 109 16.79 4.14 9.14
CA HIS A 109 18.08 4.68 9.51
C HIS A 109 18.71 5.39 8.29
N PRO A 110 19.53 6.44 8.45
CA PRO A 110 20.17 7.12 7.31
C PRO A 110 20.95 6.20 6.36
N ARG A 111 21.45 5.08 6.87
CA ARG A 111 22.23 4.06 6.13
C ARG A 111 21.43 2.85 5.63
N GLY A 112 20.11 2.81 5.83
CA GLY A 112 19.25 1.68 5.46
C GLY A 112 18.15 1.44 6.50
N MET A 113 17.79 0.19 6.72
CA MET A 113 16.84 -0.19 7.78
C MET A 113 17.54 -1.01 8.85
N VAL A 114 17.35 -0.67 10.12
CA VAL A 114 17.70 -1.55 11.23
C VAL A 114 16.60 -2.61 11.31
N PRO A 115 16.88 -3.90 11.05
CA PRO A 115 15.85 -4.93 11.02
C PRO A 115 15.31 -5.20 12.42
N GLU A 116 14.00 -5.39 12.51
CA GLU A 116 13.32 -5.91 13.70
C GLU A 116 12.57 -7.19 13.33
N ARG A 117 12.47 -8.15 14.24
CA ARG A 117 11.65 -9.34 14.00
C ARG A 117 10.19 -8.93 13.87
N LEU A 118 9.53 -9.38 12.81
CA LEU A 118 8.08 -9.23 12.67
C LEU A 118 7.37 -10.07 13.75
N PRO A 119 6.31 -9.54 14.39
CA PRO A 119 5.56 -10.32 15.36
C PRO A 119 4.82 -11.46 14.66
N LEU A 120 4.69 -12.61 15.33
CA LEU A 120 4.11 -13.83 14.75
C LEU A 120 2.71 -13.63 14.18
N TRP A 121 1.90 -12.80 14.85
CA TRP A 121 0.55 -12.47 14.38
C TRP A 121 0.53 -11.78 13.02
N LEU A 122 1.62 -11.08 12.65
CA LEU A 122 1.76 -10.38 11.38
C LEU A 122 2.52 -11.22 10.34
N GLN A 123 3.51 -12.01 10.80
CA GLN A 123 4.39 -12.81 9.94
C GLN A 123 3.60 -13.68 8.96
N ARG A 124 2.56 -14.39 9.41
CA ARG A 124 1.74 -15.25 8.53
C ARG A 124 1.16 -14.54 7.31
N TYR A 125 0.83 -13.25 7.43
CA TYR A 125 0.26 -12.45 6.34
C TYR A 125 1.34 -11.89 5.43
N VAL A 126 2.52 -11.62 5.99
CA VAL A 126 3.71 -11.27 5.22
C VAL A 126 4.18 -12.45 4.38
N ASP A 127 4.14 -13.66 4.93
CA ASP A 127 4.46 -14.90 4.23
C ASP A 127 3.46 -15.15 3.10
N LYS A 128 2.16 -15.07 3.39
CA LYS A 128 1.08 -15.19 2.38
C LYS A 128 1.25 -14.22 1.20
N VAL A 129 1.74 -13.00 1.44
CA VAL A 129 2.08 -12.04 0.38
C VAL A 129 3.39 -12.39 -0.32
N SER A 130 4.38 -12.92 0.41
CA SER A 130 5.67 -13.33 -0.14
C SER A 130 5.55 -14.55 -1.06
N ASP A 131 4.62 -15.46 -0.77
CA ASP A 131 4.33 -16.66 -1.56
C ASP A 131 3.81 -16.32 -2.98
N LEU A 132 3.28 -15.11 -3.16
CA LEU A 132 2.93 -14.58 -4.49
C LEU A 132 4.17 -14.27 -5.35
N SER A 133 5.38 -14.47 -4.82
CA SER A 133 6.67 -14.27 -5.50
C SER A 133 6.84 -12.86 -6.06
N LEU A 134 6.28 -11.87 -5.36
CA LEU A 134 6.25 -10.48 -5.82
C LEU A 134 7.58 -9.75 -5.63
N PHE A 135 8.53 -10.30 -4.87
CA PHE A 135 9.79 -9.62 -4.55
C PHE A 135 11.02 -10.37 -5.09
N GLY A 136 10.90 -10.95 -6.29
CA GLY A 136 12.02 -11.65 -6.96
C GLY A 136 12.49 -12.88 -6.19
N GLY A 137 11.54 -13.66 -5.64
CA GLY A 137 11.83 -14.86 -4.83
C GLY A 137 12.32 -14.58 -3.40
N LEU A 138 12.41 -13.31 -2.99
CA LEU A 138 12.80 -12.94 -1.63
C LEU A 138 11.57 -12.66 -0.76
N PRO A 139 11.62 -12.92 0.56
CA PRO A 139 10.52 -12.59 1.44
C PRO A 139 10.42 -11.08 1.68
N ALA A 140 9.19 -10.58 1.89
CA ALA A 140 8.98 -9.26 2.45
C ALA A 140 9.50 -9.20 3.89
N ASN A 141 9.95 -8.02 4.30
CA ASN A 141 10.59 -7.81 5.60
C ASN A 141 10.11 -6.55 6.33
N HIS A 142 9.13 -5.84 5.77
CA HIS A 142 8.69 -4.55 6.31
C HIS A 142 7.20 -4.35 6.09
N VAL A 143 6.51 -3.86 7.13
CA VAL A 143 5.07 -3.57 7.08
C VAL A 143 4.77 -2.20 7.68
N LEU A 144 3.95 -1.43 6.96
CA LEU A 144 3.34 -0.21 7.47
C LEU A 144 1.85 -0.41 7.68
N VAL A 145 1.37 -0.21 8.90
CA VAL A 145 -0.07 -0.21 9.20
C VAL A 145 -0.55 1.23 9.20
N ASN A 146 -1.52 1.57 8.36
CA ASN A 146 -2.12 2.91 8.32
C ASN A 146 -3.57 2.85 8.81
N GLN A 147 -3.96 3.78 9.67
CA GLN A 147 -5.35 4.00 10.08
C GLN A 147 -5.84 5.35 9.53
N TYR A 148 -7.03 5.35 8.95
CA TYR A 148 -7.74 6.53 8.46
C TYR A 148 -9.15 6.56 9.06
N LEU A 149 -9.54 7.67 9.68
CA LEU A 149 -10.92 7.96 10.07
C LEU A 149 -11.72 8.52 8.89
N PRO A 150 -13.06 8.56 8.96
CA PRO A 150 -13.88 9.19 7.93
C PRO A 150 -13.47 10.66 7.72
N GLY A 151 -13.13 11.03 6.48
CA GLY A 151 -12.62 12.37 6.13
C GLY A 151 -11.09 12.47 6.11
N GLU A 152 -10.36 11.44 6.55
CA GLU A 152 -8.90 11.39 6.47
C GLU A 152 -8.41 10.84 5.12
N GLY A 153 -7.15 11.12 4.79
CA GLY A 153 -6.53 10.74 3.53
C GLY A 153 -5.06 11.16 3.44
N ILE A 154 -4.38 10.68 2.41
CA ILE A 154 -2.94 10.96 2.17
C ILE A 154 -2.70 11.87 0.96
N MET A 155 -3.74 12.14 0.16
CA MET A 155 -3.60 13.09 -0.95
C MET A 155 -3.37 14.51 -0.45
N PRO A 156 -2.63 15.33 -1.22
CA PRO A 156 -2.57 16.76 -0.97
C PRO A 156 -3.97 17.37 -1.10
N ARG A 157 -4.16 18.58 -0.52
CA ARG A 157 -5.44 19.31 -0.55
C ARG A 157 -5.94 19.57 -1.98
N SER A 158 -5.03 19.82 -2.91
CA SER A 158 -5.31 20.05 -4.32
C SER A 158 -4.55 19.03 -5.17
N PRO A 159 -5.01 17.76 -5.25
CA PRO A 159 -4.33 16.74 -6.02
C PRO A 159 -4.58 16.94 -7.52
N PRO A 160 -3.64 16.54 -8.39
CA PRO A 160 -3.90 16.49 -9.83
C PRO A 160 -5.02 15.49 -10.14
N ARG A 161 -5.56 15.59 -11.36
CA ARG A 161 -6.58 14.65 -11.84
C ARG A 161 -5.98 13.24 -11.90
N PRO A 162 -6.66 12.22 -11.36
CA PRO A 162 -6.18 10.85 -11.50
C PRO A 162 -6.28 10.35 -12.93
N VAL A 163 -5.29 9.55 -13.32
CA VAL A 163 -5.32 8.68 -14.50
C VAL A 163 -6.40 7.62 -14.32
N THR A 164 -6.41 6.98 -13.14
CA THR A 164 -7.42 5.97 -12.81
C THR A 164 -7.77 6.01 -11.33
N SER A 165 -8.95 5.47 -10.99
CA SER A 165 -9.38 5.29 -9.62
C SER A 165 -9.86 3.87 -9.39
N LEU A 166 -9.44 3.25 -8.30
CA LEU A 166 -9.81 1.89 -7.92
C LEU A 166 -10.64 1.92 -6.64
N LEU A 167 -11.65 1.07 -6.55
CA LEU A 167 -12.40 0.85 -5.31
C LEU A 167 -11.76 -0.32 -4.56
N LEU A 168 -11.28 -0.12 -3.33
CA LEU A 168 -10.71 -1.20 -2.54
C LEU A 168 -11.68 -1.60 -1.45
N GLU A 169 -12.29 -2.78 -1.51
CA GLU A 169 -13.16 -3.31 -0.48
C GLU A 169 -12.37 -3.90 0.72
N PRO A 170 -13.01 -4.14 1.88
CA PRO A 170 -12.38 -4.84 2.99
C PRO A 170 -11.83 -6.18 2.53
N ARG A 171 -10.75 -6.62 3.18
CA ARG A 171 -10.04 -7.87 2.93
C ARG A 171 -9.40 -8.00 1.55
N SER A 172 -9.42 -6.97 0.72
CA SER A 172 -8.83 -7.01 -0.62
C SER A 172 -7.31 -6.80 -0.60
N LEU A 173 -6.65 -7.32 -1.64
CA LEU A 173 -5.24 -7.07 -1.96
C LEU A 173 -5.16 -6.14 -3.17
N LEU A 174 -4.44 -5.04 -3.04
CA LEU A 174 -3.97 -4.23 -4.17
C LEU A 174 -2.47 -4.44 -4.33
N VAL A 175 -2.06 -4.89 -5.51
CA VAL A 175 -0.66 -5.05 -5.88
C VAL A 175 -0.29 -3.96 -6.87
N LEU A 176 0.69 -3.13 -6.50
CA LEU A 176 1.27 -2.11 -7.37
C LEU A 176 2.72 -2.50 -7.65
N ARG A 177 3.03 -2.77 -8.93
CA ARG A 177 4.37 -3.18 -9.37
C ARG A 177 4.92 -2.29 -10.48
N GLY A 178 6.23 -2.44 -10.70
CA GLY A 178 6.94 -1.84 -11.84
C GLY A 178 6.62 -0.37 -11.99
N THR A 179 6.26 0.03 -13.20
CA THR A 179 5.93 1.43 -13.53
C THR A 179 4.80 2.03 -12.70
N ALA A 180 3.80 1.24 -12.27
CA ALA A 180 2.72 1.74 -11.41
C ALA A 180 3.17 2.05 -9.98
N TYR A 181 4.29 1.47 -9.52
CA TYR A 181 4.88 1.81 -8.24
C TYR A 181 5.93 2.93 -8.36
N THR A 182 6.80 2.85 -9.36
CA THR A 182 7.96 3.76 -9.48
C THR A 182 7.61 5.09 -10.12
N ARG A 183 6.60 5.13 -11.00
CA ARG A 183 6.27 6.32 -11.81
C ARG A 183 4.88 6.89 -11.54
N LEU A 184 4.03 6.21 -10.77
CA LEU A 184 2.70 6.72 -10.47
C LEU A 184 2.58 7.05 -8.99
N LEU A 185 2.06 8.24 -8.71
CA LEU A 185 1.65 8.59 -7.37
C LEU A 185 0.29 7.94 -7.11
N HIS A 186 0.14 7.38 -5.93
CA HIS A 186 -1.14 6.84 -5.50
C HIS A 186 -1.56 7.51 -4.20
N GLY A 187 -2.86 7.77 -4.08
CA GLY A 187 -3.39 8.56 -2.99
C GLY A 187 -4.78 8.16 -2.58
N ILE A 188 -5.11 8.56 -1.35
CA ILE A 188 -6.44 8.42 -0.74
C ILE A 188 -6.97 9.81 -0.51
N ALA A 189 -8.14 10.12 -1.08
CA ALA A 189 -8.81 11.40 -0.87
C ALA A 189 -9.25 11.52 0.59
N ALA A 190 -9.09 12.71 1.18
CA ALA A 190 -9.77 13.08 2.41
C ALA A 190 -11.28 13.23 2.11
N ALA A 191 -12.04 12.17 2.34
CA ALA A 191 -13.46 12.12 2.05
C ALA A 191 -14.18 11.20 3.05
N ARG A 192 -15.48 11.44 3.24
CA ARG A 192 -16.37 10.64 4.09
C ARG A 192 -17.24 9.67 3.29
N VAL A 193 -17.37 9.92 1.99
CA VAL A 193 -18.22 9.17 1.07
C VAL A 193 -17.49 9.02 -0.25
N ASP A 194 -17.53 7.81 -0.81
CA ASP A 194 -17.15 7.54 -2.19
C ASP A 194 -18.41 7.48 -3.06
N ALA A 195 -18.64 8.54 -3.85
CA ALA A 195 -19.69 8.56 -4.86
C ALA A 195 -19.18 7.90 -6.16
N LEU A 196 -19.92 6.91 -6.63
CA LEU A 196 -19.66 6.22 -7.88
C LEU A 196 -20.54 6.80 -8.98
N ASP A 197 -19.93 7.11 -10.12
CA ASP A 197 -20.64 7.59 -11.29
C ASP A 197 -21.51 6.46 -11.87
N ALA A 198 -22.72 6.78 -12.32
CA ALA A 198 -23.61 5.80 -12.94
C ALA A 198 -23.12 5.32 -14.33
N THR A 199 -22.31 6.14 -14.99
CA THR A 199 -21.81 5.96 -16.36
C THR A 199 -20.32 5.64 -16.43
N SER A 200 -19.56 5.90 -15.35
CA SER A 200 -18.11 5.69 -15.30
C SER A 200 -17.66 5.07 -13.98
N LEU A 201 -17.81 3.75 -13.89
CA LEU A 201 -17.39 2.97 -12.73
C LEU A 201 -15.87 2.77 -12.68
N PRO A 202 -15.29 2.53 -11.49
CA PRO A 202 -13.90 2.12 -11.34
C PRO A 202 -13.56 0.90 -12.20
N PRO A 203 -12.35 0.80 -12.79
CA PRO A 203 -11.95 -0.34 -13.60
C PRO A 203 -12.05 -1.70 -12.93
N ASN A 204 -11.99 -1.75 -11.60
CA ASN A 204 -12.12 -2.97 -10.82
C ASN A 204 -13.54 -3.21 -10.27
N ALA A 205 -14.55 -2.49 -10.79
CA ALA A 205 -15.94 -2.60 -10.33
C ALA A 205 -16.52 -4.02 -10.48
N ALA A 206 -16.15 -4.76 -11.53
CA ALA A 206 -16.60 -6.14 -11.73
C ALA A 206 -16.17 -7.07 -10.58
N ALA A 207 -15.08 -6.75 -9.89
CA ALA A 207 -14.57 -7.49 -8.74
C ALA A 207 -15.04 -6.92 -7.38
N CYS A 208 -15.90 -5.90 -7.38
CA CYS A 208 -16.35 -5.21 -6.17
C CYS A 208 -17.89 -5.21 -6.08
N PRO A 209 -18.53 -6.07 -5.26
CA PRO A 209 -19.99 -6.12 -5.13
C PRO A 209 -20.65 -4.79 -4.70
N SER A 210 -19.90 -3.91 -4.02
CA SER A 210 -20.37 -2.57 -3.65
C SER A 210 -20.34 -1.56 -4.79
N ALA A 211 -19.65 -1.85 -5.90
CA ALA A 211 -19.46 -0.93 -7.03
C ALA A 211 -20.69 -0.81 -7.96
N ARG A 212 -21.86 -0.50 -7.39
CA ARG A 212 -23.09 -0.33 -8.17
C ARG A 212 -23.12 1.06 -8.84
N PRO A 213 -23.65 1.19 -10.07
CA PRO A 213 -23.88 2.48 -10.71
C PRO A 213 -24.63 3.45 -9.80
N GLY A 214 -24.10 4.67 -9.61
CA GLY A 214 -24.72 5.69 -8.76
C GLY A 214 -24.63 5.43 -7.25
N ALA A 215 -23.88 4.42 -6.81
CA ALA A 215 -23.74 4.12 -5.38
C ALA A 215 -23.04 5.24 -4.61
N SER A 216 -23.47 5.42 -3.36
CA SER A 216 -22.86 6.31 -2.39
C SER A 216 -22.36 5.49 -1.21
N LEU A 217 -21.03 5.30 -1.14
CA LEU A 217 -20.40 4.40 -0.18
C LEU A 217 -19.85 5.23 0.99
N VAL A 218 -20.48 5.13 2.16
CA VAL A 218 -20.03 5.80 3.39
C VAL A 218 -18.78 5.13 3.92
N ARG A 219 -17.73 5.91 4.19
CA ARG A 219 -16.45 5.41 4.70
C ARG A 219 -16.49 5.26 6.22
N GLY A 220 -15.91 4.17 6.71
CA GLY A 220 -15.66 3.89 8.12
C GLY A 220 -14.24 4.25 8.56
N THR A 221 -13.75 3.52 9.56
CA THR A 221 -12.35 3.59 10.02
C THR A 221 -11.49 2.58 9.28
N ARG A 222 -10.76 3.03 8.26
CA ARG A 222 -9.97 2.14 7.43
C ARG A 222 -8.63 1.84 8.06
N VAL A 223 -8.34 0.55 8.22
CA VAL A 223 -6.98 0.06 8.43
C VAL A 223 -6.45 -0.47 7.09
N SER A 224 -5.15 -0.33 6.85
CA SER A 224 -4.47 -1.01 5.75
C SER A 224 -3.04 -1.38 6.09
N LEU A 225 -2.63 -2.57 5.67
CA LEU A 225 -1.27 -3.08 5.79
C LEU A 225 -0.57 -2.91 4.44
N THR A 226 0.51 -2.14 4.41
CA THR A 226 1.41 -2.06 3.25
C THR A 226 2.60 -2.97 3.52
N VAL A 227 2.66 -4.10 2.81
CA VAL A 227 3.75 -5.07 2.87
C VAL A 227 4.73 -4.76 1.75
N ARG A 228 6.01 -4.68 2.11
CA ARG A 228 7.10 -4.39 1.17
C ARG A 228 8.38 -5.09 1.55
N ARG A 229 9.31 -5.12 0.60
CA ARG A 229 10.68 -5.53 0.83
C ARG A 229 11.62 -4.34 0.82
N VAL A 230 12.41 -4.19 1.88
CA VAL A 230 13.49 -3.21 1.99
C VAL A 230 14.82 -3.93 1.72
N PRO A 231 15.54 -3.61 0.62
CA PRO A 231 16.76 -4.30 0.23
C PRO A 231 17.98 -3.92 1.08
N ARG A 232 18.12 -2.64 1.44
CA ARG A 232 19.25 -2.15 2.25
C ARG A 232 18.96 -2.31 3.75
N VAL A 233 19.37 -3.45 4.30
CA VAL A 233 19.23 -3.78 5.72
C VAL A 233 20.61 -3.73 6.39
N LEU A 234 20.71 -3.02 7.52
CA LEU A 234 21.95 -2.94 8.30
C LEU A 234 22.23 -4.29 8.97
N ARG A 235 23.47 -4.78 8.83
CA ARG A 235 23.92 -5.98 9.53
C ARG A 235 24.09 -5.66 11.02
N THR A 236 23.53 -6.50 11.87
CA THR A 236 23.49 -6.33 13.34
C THR A 236 24.87 -6.15 13.97
N GLY A 237 25.94 -6.66 13.34
CA GLY A 237 27.33 -6.52 13.80
C GLY A 237 28.00 -5.15 13.59
N LEU A 238 27.38 -4.23 12.85
CA LEU A 238 27.94 -2.90 12.54
C LEU A 238 27.41 -1.77 13.45
N LEU A 239 26.56 -2.10 14.43
CA LEU A 239 26.00 -1.16 15.39
C LEU A 239 26.80 -1.09 16.71
N LEU A 240 27.83 -1.93 16.87
CA LEU A 240 28.70 -1.98 18.05
C LEU A 240 30.10 -1.37 17.81
N SER A 241 30.36 -0.77 16.65
CA SER A 241 31.63 -0.10 16.38
C SER A 241 31.47 1.43 16.44
N LYS A 242 31.76 1.94 17.64
CA LYS A 242 32.06 3.33 18.06
C LYS A 242 30.95 4.37 17.97
#